data_AF-I3YW73-F1
#
_entry.id   AF-I3YW73-F1
#
_cell.length_a   1.000
_cell.length_b   1.000
_cell.length_c   1.000
_cell.angle_alpha   90.00
_cell.angle_beta   90.00
_cell.angle_gamma   90.00
#
_symmetry.space_group_name_H-M   'P 1'
#
loop_
_entity.id
_entity.type
_entity.pdbx_description
1 polymer ?
#
loop_
_entity_poly.entity_id
_entity_poly.type
_entity_poly.pdbx_seq_one_letter_code
_entity_poly.pdbx_strand_id
1 'polypeptide(L)'
;MKTYIKNIKTKVLVFVLVIGLPLQMCSPIDDDDCNCGVVTGKYFDINGMELKNYKKVGENSVNLMIPNEAVSYEKYAGLTVEYSVDYISQSRPKRPSFSLIPSAYACSCIGNGDYGSKFEKLSNITVITLNDFDETHKANDTINDLILAKGFYNQEDEYLQNYLINDTTNIQLPAIKLLVDRKPTLDENYKVKVIVELSTGEIYQNVSESIIIR
;
A
#
# COMPACT_ATOMS: atom_id res chain seq x y z
N MET A 1 -18.24 -44.45 41.50
CA MET A 1 -18.09 -43.05 41.97
C MET A 1 -16.91 -42.29 41.34
N LYS A 2 -15.77 -42.93 40.99
CA LYS A 2 -14.60 -42.26 40.36
C LYS A 2 -14.83 -41.71 38.93
N THR A 3 -15.72 -42.29 38.14
CA THR A 3 -15.98 -41.89 36.73
C THR A 3 -16.80 -40.60 36.61
N TYR A 4 -17.72 -40.36 37.56
CA TYR A 4 -18.58 -39.16 37.56
C TYR A 4 -17.80 -37.87 37.88
N ILE A 5 -16.80 -37.96 38.76
CA ILE A 5 -15.94 -36.84 39.18
C ILE A 5 -15.01 -36.40 38.04
N LYS A 6 -14.57 -37.34 37.19
CA LYS A 6 -13.72 -37.04 36.03
C LYS A 6 -14.44 -36.16 35.00
N ASN A 7 -15.74 -36.42 34.79
CA ASN A 7 -16.59 -35.63 33.90
C ASN A 7 -16.90 -34.23 34.43
N ILE A 8 -17.00 -34.03 35.74
CA ILE A 8 -17.25 -32.70 36.33
C ILE A 8 -16.04 -31.79 36.12
N LYS A 9 -14.81 -32.28 36.33
CA LYS A 9 -13.60 -31.47 36.10
C LYS A 9 -13.47 -31.05 34.64
N THR A 10 -13.73 -31.96 33.70
CA THR A 10 -13.73 -31.63 32.27
C THR A 10 -14.85 -30.66 31.90
N LYS A 11 -16.05 -30.85 32.44
CA LYS A 11 -17.18 -29.94 32.20
C LYS A 11 -16.94 -28.55 32.79
N VAL A 12 -16.39 -28.44 34.00
CA VAL A 12 -16.03 -27.16 34.61
C VAL A 12 -14.93 -26.48 33.80
N LEU A 13 -13.91 -27.22 33.35
CA LEU A 13 -12.84 -26.64 32.53
C LEU A 13 -13.37 -26.15 31.18
N VAL A 14 -14.24 -26.91 30.51
CA VAL A 14 -14.91 -26.50 29.26
C VAL A 14 -15.85 -25.32 29.50
N PHE A 15 -16.60 -25.30 30.60
CA PHE A 15 -17.49 -24.19 30.95
C PHE A 15 -16.71 -22.90 31.25
N VAL A 16 -15.56 -23.01 31.92
CA VAL A 16 -14.62 -21.89 32.13
C VAL A 16 -13.97 -21.44 30.82
N LEU A 17 -13.68 -22.34 29.88
CA LEU A 17 -13.15 -21.98 28.56
C LEU A 17 -14.20 -21.30 27.65
N VAL A 18 -15.46 -21.73 27.73
CA VAL A 18 -16.58 -21.18 26.94
C VAL A 18 -17.06 -19.83 27.50
N ILE A 19 -16.94 -19.60 28.81
CA ILE A 19 -17.36 -18.34 29.45
C ILE A 19 -16.18 -17.37 29.64
N GLY A 20 -14.94 -17.88 29.70
CA GLY A 20 -13.75 -17.11 30.03
C GLY A 20 -13.05 -16.41 28.87
N LEU A 21 -13.53 -16.57 27.64
CA LEU A 21 -13.04 -15.83 26.47
C LEU A 21 -14.12 -14.89 25.96
N PRO A 22 -14.32 -13.72 26.59
CA PRO A 22 -15.14 -12.67 25.99
C PRO A 22 -14.42 -12.20 24.72
N LEU A 23 -14.84 -12.74 23.57
CA LEU A 23 -14.49 -12.20 22.26
C LEU A 23 -15.32 -10.92 22.08
N GLN A 24 -14.75 -9.78 22.45
CA GLN A 24 -15.37 -8.49 22.15
C GLN A 24 -15.12 -8.17 20.67
N MET A 25 -16.16 -8.31 19.85
CA MET A 25 -16.14 -7.81 18.47
C MET A 25 -16.29 -6.30 18.50
N CYS A 26 -15.24 -5.59 18.12
CA CYS A 26 -15.20 -4.13 18.19
C CYS A 26 -14.93 -3.57 16.78
N SER A 27 -15.70 -2.56 16.38
CA SER A 27 -15.53 -1.87 15.08
C SER A 27 -14.54 -0.71 15.23
N PRO A 28 -13.61 -0.49 14.28
CA PRO A 28 -12.70 0.67 14.31
C PRO A 28 -13.40 2.01 14.09
N ILE A 29 -14.68 2.01 13.74
CA ILE A 29 -15.45 3.21 13.35
C ILE A 29 -16.04 3.92 14.59
N ASP A 30 -16.30 3.18 15.66
CA ASP A 30 -16.87 3.72 16.90
C ASP A 30 -15.86 3.60 18.03
N ASP A 31 -15.49 4.74 18.60
CA ASP A 31 -14.32 5.00 19.44
C ASP A 31 -14.37 4.34 20.85
N ASP A 32 -15.20 3.31 21.04
CA ASP A 32 -15.69 2.93 22.37
C ASP A 32 -15.23 1.57 22.92
N ASP A 33 -14.61 0.67 22.14
CA ASP A 33 -14.47 -0.72 22.65
C ASP A 33 -13.07 -1.36 22.52
N CYS A 34 -12.09 -0.69 21.90
CA CYS A 34 -10.74 -1.25 21.68
C CYS A 34 -9.60 -0.69 22.56
N ASN A 35 -9.88 0.19 23.54
CA ASN A 35 -8.86 0.94 24.29
C ASN A 35 -7.79 1.60 23.38
N CYS A 36 -8.14 1.89 22.12
CA CYS A 36 -7.23 2.54 21.20
C CYS A 36 -6.95 3.95 21.71
N GLY A 37 -5.68 4.33 21.74
CA GLY A 37 -5.29 5.70 22.05
C GLY A 37 -5.92 6.71 21.10
N VAL A 38 -6.08 7.95 21.54
CA VAL A 38 -6.49 9.03 20.64
C VAL A 38 -5.41 9.17 19.56
N VAL A 39 -5.77 8.97 18.29
CA VAL A 39 -4.84 9.15 17.16
C VAL A 39 -4.67 10.64 16.92
N THR A 40 -3.51 11.17 17.30
CA THR A 40 -3.12 12.57 17.03
C THR A 40 -2.48 12.76 15.65
N GLY A 41 -1.94 11.69 15.04
CA GLY A 41 -1.32 11.69 13.71
C GLY A 41 -2.03 10.84 12.69
N LYS A 42 -3.25 11.28 12.37
CA LYS A 42 -4.13 10.64 11.41
C LYS A 42 -3.58 10.65 9.99
N TYR A 43 -2.73 11.63 9.70
CA TYR A 43 -2.23 11.92 8.36
C TYR A 43 -0.74 11.68 8.24
N PHE A 44 -0.30 11.43 7.02
CA PHE A 44 1.11 11.48 6.65
C PHE A 44 1.42 12.72 5.80
N ASP A 45 2.70 13.03 5.71
CA ASP A 45 3.27 14.10 4.87
C ASP A 45 4.38 13.47 4.02
N ILE A 46 4.39 13.72 2.70
CA ILE A 46 5.38 13.15 1.79
C ILE A 46 6.66 13.97 1.87
N ASN A 47 7.79 13.29 2.02
CA ASN A 47 9.10 13.94 2.09
C ASN A 47 10.13 13.36 1.09
N GLY A 48 9.75 12.34 0.33
CA GLY A 48 10.63 11.69 -0.64
C GLY A 48 9.92 10.64 -1.49
N MET A 49 10.65 10.07 -2.45
CA MET A 49 10.10 9.11 -3.40
C MET A 49 11.15 8.10 -3.88
N GLU A 50 10.77 6.82 -3.91
CA GLU A 50 11.54 5.72 -4.48
C GLU A 50 10.75 5.02 -5.59
N LEU A 51 11.47 4.38 -6.52
CA LEU A 51 10.90 3.66 -7.65
C LEU A 51 11.32 2.19 -7.60
N LYS A 52 10.34 1.29 -7.53
CA LYS A 52 10.58 -0.15 -7.37
C LYS A 52 9.83 -0.96 -8.41
N ASN A 53 10.56 -1.78 -9.17
CA ASN A 53 9.97 -2.67 -10.18
C ASN A 53 9.57 -4.01 -9.55
N TYR A 54 8.40 -4.53 -9.91
CA TYR A 54 7.91 -5.81 -9.41
C TYR A 54 7.60 -6.79 -10.53
N LYS A 55 7.76 -8.08 -10.23
CA LYS A 55 7.34 -9.20 -11.08
C LYS A 55 6.39 -10.13 -10.32
N LYS A 56 5.47 -10.77 -11.03
CA LYS A 56 4.58 -11.80 -10.50
C LYS A 56 5.36 -13.09 -10.25
N VAL A 57 5.20 -13.67 -9.06
CA VAL A 57 5.79 -14.97 -8.68
C VAL A 57 4.70 -16.02 -8.42
N GLY A 58 3.47 -15.58 -8.15
CA GLY A 58 2.27 -16.41 -8.07
C GLY A 58 1.02 -15.59 -8.37
N GLU A 59 -0.16 -16.21 -8.21
CA GLU A 59 -1.46 -15.59 -8.54
C GLU A 59 -1.70 -14.28 -7.79
N ASN A 60 -1.31 -14.21 -6.52
CA ASN A 60 -1.48 -13.03 -5.66
C ASN A 60 -0.16 -12.61 -4.98
N SER A 61 0.97 -12.91 -5.62
CA SER A 61 2.29 -12.63 -5.05
C SER A 61 3.21 -11.97 -6.06
N VAL A 62 3.83 -10.87 -5.62
CA VAL A 62 4.83 -10.12 -6.37
C VAL A 62 6.16 -10.12 -5.63
N ASN A 63 7.25 -10.04 -6.37
CA ASN A 63 8.58 -9.88 -5.82
C ASN A 63 9.27 -8.68 -6.45
N LEU A 64 10.12 -8.00 -5.67
CA LEU A 64 10.97 -6.92 -6.14
C LEU A 64 11.93 -7.46 -7.19
N MET A 65 12.07 -6.74 -8.30
CA MET A 65 13.05 -7.02 -9.32
C MET A 65 14.39 -6.40 -8.95
N ILE A 66 15.47 -7.14 -9.19
CA ILE A 66 16.83 -6.61 -9.05
C ILE A 66 17.28 -5.91 -10.35
N PRO A 67 18.29 -5.02 -10.32
CA PRO A 67 18.77 -4.35 -11.51
C PRO A 67 19.20 -5.32 -12.61
N ASN A 68 18.82 -5.00 -13.85
CA ASN A 68 19.02 -5.76 -15.09
C ASN A 68 18.37 -7.15 -15.10
N GLU A 69 17.43 -7.41 -14.19
CA GLU A 69 16.66 -8.65 -14.22
C GLU A 69 15.69 -8.68 -15.42
N ALA A 70 15.60 -9.83 -16.07
CA ALA A 70 14.67 -10.07 -17.17
C ALA A 70 13.35 -10.66 -16.69
N VAL A 71 12.25 -10.16 -17.25
CA VAL A 71 10.88 -10.63 -17.00
C VAL A 71 10.10 -10.66 -18.32
N SER A 72 9.24 -11.65 -18.51
CA SER A 72 8.27 -11.61 -19.60
C SER A 72 7.18 -10.58 -19.29
N TYR A 73 6.69 -9.86 -20.30
CA TYR A 73 5.71 -8.80 -20.13
C TYR A 73 4.49 -9.23 -19.30
N GLU A 74 3.94 -10.43 -19.56
CA GLU A 74 2.81 -10.99 -18.80
C GLU A 74 3.05 -11.13 -17.29
N LYS A 75 4.32 -11.32 -16.91
CA LYS A 75 4.80 -11.46 -15.54
C LYS A 75 5.30 -10.15 -14.95
N TYR A 76 5.50 -9.10 -15.74
CA TYR A 76 5.81 -7.79 -15.19
C TYR A 76 4.60 -7.29 -14.40
N ALA A 77 4.83 -6.95 -13.13
CA ALA A 77 3.77 -6.53 -12.24
C ALA A 77 3.60 -5.02 -12.19
N GLY A 78 4.54 -4.24 -12.76
CA GLY A 78 4.53 -2.78 -12.77
C GLY A 78 5.65 -2.15 -11.93
N LEU A 79 5.75 -0.84 -12.04
CA LEU A 79 6.61 0.06 -11.28
C LEU A 79 5.79 0.70 -10.15
N THR A 80 6.19 0.49 -8.90
CA THR A 80 5.61 1.20 -7.76
C THR A 80 6.42 2.47 -7.51
N VAL A 81 5.72 3.58 -7.44
CA VAL A 81 6.19 4.84 -6.89
C VAL A 81 5.88 4.81 -5.40
N GLU A 82 6.88 4.64 -4.55
CA GLU A 82 6.72 4.61 -3.09
C GLU A 82 7.10 5.96 -2.50
N TYR A 83 6.18 6.57 -1.76
CA TYR A 83 6.44 7.81 -1.06
C TYR A 83 7.10 7.52 0.28
N SER A 84 8.22 8.21 0.54
CA SER A 84 8.75 8.33 1.90
C SER A 84 7.87 9.34 2.64
N VAL A 85 7.38 8.94 3.81
CA VAL A 85 6.41 9.74 4.56
C VAL A 85 6.78 9.87 6.03
N ASP A 86 6.57 11.07 6.56
CA ASP A 86 6.65 11.31 8.00
C ASP A 86 5.26 11.19 8.61
N TYR A 87 5.17 10.40 9.67
CA TYR A 87 3.95 10.22 10.44
C TYR A 87 3.91 11.23 11.58
N ILE A 88 2.99 12.17 11.53
CA ILE A 88 2.89 13.23 12.56
C ILE A 88 2.07 12.72 13.75
N SER A 89 2.52 11.71 14.51
CA SER A 89 1.71 11.09 15.58
C SER A 89 2.37 10.92 16.94
N GLN A 90 1.55 11.03 17.99
CA GLN A 90 1.81 10.51 19.33
C GLN A 90 0.60 9.70 19.82
N SER A 91 0.71 8.37 19.89
CA SER A 91 -0.33 7.54 20.50
C SER A 91 -0.12 7.45 22.01
N ARG A 92 -1.19 7.64 22.79
CA ARG A 92 -1.23 7.34 24.23
C ARG A 92 -2.41 6.41 24.51
N PRO A 93 -2.22 5.28 25.21
CA PRO A 93 -3.33 4.38 25.53
C PRO A 93 -4.42 5.15 26.28
N LYS A 94 -5.71 4.92 25.91
CA LYS A 94 -6.84 5.60 26.55
C LYS A 94 -6.96 5.27 28.04
N ARG A 95 -6.60 4.05 28.46
CA ARG A 95 -6.63 3.60 29.86
C ARG A 95 -5.42 2.74 30.21
N PRO A 96 -4.85 2.88 31.42
CA PRO A 96 -3.85 1.94 31.93
C PRO A 96 -4.49 0.55 32.11
N SER A 97 -3.90 -0.47 31.48
CA SER A 97 -4.35 -1.85 31.59
C SER A 97 -3.91 -2.46 32.94
N PHE A 98 -4.79 -2.43 33.94
CA PHE A 98 -4.68 -3.31 35.11
C PHE A 98 -5.67 -4.47 34.95
N SER A 99 -5.28 -5.52 34.24
CA SER A 99 -6.02 -6.78 34.20
C SER A 99 -5.11 -7.94 34.62
N LEU A 100 -5.60 -8.76 35.55
CA LEU A 100 -4.97 -10.02 35.97
C LEU A 100 -5.38 -11.21 35.09
N ILE A 101 -6.27 -10.98 34.11
CA ILE A 101 -6.71 -11.97 33.11
C ILE A 101 -6.40 -11.38 31.72
N PRO A 102 -5.54 -12.01 30.91
CA PRO A 102 -5.25 -11.51 29.57
C PRO A 102 -6.50 -11.62 28.70
N SER A 103 -7.06 -10.48 28.34
CA SER A 103 -8.15 -10.37 27.37
C SER A 103 -7.55 -10.35 25.97
N ALA A 104 -7.96 -11.26 25.10
CA ALA A 104 -7.61 -11.22 23.69
C ALA A 104 -8.57 -10.25 22.99
N TYR A 105 -8.10 -9.04 22.68
CA TYR A 105 -8.85 -8.09 21.87
C TYR A 105 -8.65 -8.42 20.39
N ALA A 106 -9.73 -8.65 19.65
CA ALA A 106 -9.71 -8.78 18.19
C ALA A 106 -9.80 -7.39 17.53
N CYS A 107 -8.96 -6.46 18.00
CA CYS A 107 -8.98 -5.05 17.60
C CYS A 107 -7.83 -4.73 16.66
N SER A 108 -8.13 -4.10 15.52
CA SER A 108 -7.16 -3.35 14.72
C SER A 108 -7.34 -1.87 15.02
N CYS A 109 -6.50 -1.31 15.90
CA CYS A 109 -6.50 0.13 16.10
C CYS A 109 -6.06 0.82 14.81
N ILE A 110 -6.71 1.95 14.50
CA ILE A 110 -6.27 2.85 13.43
C ILE A 110 -4.82 3.26 13.72
N GLY A 111 -3.95 3.02 12.74
CA GLY A 111 -2.54 3.34 12.75
C GLY A 111 -2.25 4.78 12.35
N ASN A 112 -0.97 5.11 12.33
CA ASN A 112 -0.53 6.41 11.84
C ASN A 112 -0.70 6.48 10.32
N GLY A 113 -1.21 7.59 9.81
CA GLY A 113 -1.36 7.80 8.36
C GLY A 113 -2.54 7.07 7.71
N ASP A 114 -3.38 6.37 8.48
CA ASP A 114 -4.57 5.66 7.97
C ASP A 114 -5.61 6.58 7.31
N TYR A 115 -5.55 7.91 7.54
CA TYR A 115 -6.43 8.88 6.87
C TYR A 115 -5.80 9.49 5.60
N GLY A 116 -4.67 8.94 5.13
CA GLY A 116 -3.96 9.45 3.97
C GLY A 116 -3.15 10.71 4.28
N SER A 117 -2.83 11.46 3.22
CA SER A 117 -2.22 12.77 3.30
C SER A 117 -3.23 13.84 3.73
N LYS A 118 -2.75 14.85 4.44
CA LYS A 118 -3.62 15.90 4.98
C LYS A 118 -4.04 16.93 3.93
N PHE A 119 -3.11 17.31 3.06
CA PHE A 119 -3.28 18.41 2.10
C PHE A 119 -2.80 18.05 0.69
N GLU A 120 -2.03 16.97 0.55
CA GLU A 120 -1.39 16.60 -0.69
C GLU A 120 -2.35 15.84 -1.60
N LYS A 121 -2.48 16.31 -2.83
CA LYS A 121 -3.17 15.61 -3.92
C LYS A 121 -2.21 15.43 -5.07
N LEU A 122 -2.41 14.38 -5.86
CA LEU A 122 -1.69 14.25 -7.12
C LEU A 122 -2.18 15.34 -8.07
N SER A 123 -1.28 16.24 -8.45
CA SER A 123 -1.54 17.26 -9.48
C SER A 123 -1.14 16.73 -10.85
N ASN A 124 0.02 16.10 -10.94
CA ASN A 124 0.52 15.53 -12.19
C ASN A 124 1.52 14.40 -11.92
N ILE A 125 1.60 13.45 -12.84
CA ILE A 125 2.67 12.45 -12.90
C ILE A 125 3.17 12.40 -14.34
N THR A 126 4.47 12.61 -14.52
CA THR A 126 5.13 12.49 -15.82
C THR A 126 6.08 11.30 -15.80
N VAL A 127 5.95 10.41 -16.78
CA VAL A 127 6.82 9.25 -16.98
C VAL A 127 7.59 9.43 -18.28
N ILE A 128 8.91 9.43 -18.17
CA ILE A 128 9.84 9.66 -19.28
C ILE A 128 10.65 8.38 -19.48
N THR A 129 10.65 7.84 -20.70
CA THR A 129 11.52 6.69 -21.02
C THR A 129 12.96 7.14 -21.16
N LEU A 130 13.93 6.35 -20.68
CA LEU A 130 15.36 6.63 -20.85
C LEU A 130 16.01 5.79 -21.95
N ASN A 131 15.23 4.90 -22.56
CA ASN A 131 15.60 4.05 -23.68
C ASN A 131 14.58 4.20 -24.81
N ASP A 132 14.97 3.85 -26.03
CA ASP A 132 14.04 3.83 -27.17
C ASP A 132 13.00 2.71 -26.96
N PHE A 133 11.76 3.10 -26.70
CA PHE A 133 10.70 2.16 -26.36
C PHE A 133 10.05 1.57 -27.62
N ASP A 134 9.61 2.45 -28.52
CA ASP A 134 9.04 2.09 -29.82
C ASP A 134 9.36 3.16 -30.88
N GLU A 135 8.78 3.05 -32.09
CA GLU A 135 9.05 4.01 -33.17
C GLU A 135 8.55 5.43 -32.90
N THR A 136 7.59 5.58 -31.99
CA THR A 136 6.94 6.84 -31.63
C THR A 136 7.38 7.39 -30.27
N HIS A 137 8.03 6.57 -29.45
CA HIS A 137 8.51 6.91 -28.11
C HIS A 137 10.02 6.59 -28.00
N LYS A 138 10.85 7.60 -28.28
CA LYS A 138 12.31 7.50 -28.21
C LYS A 138 12.82 7.89 -26.82
N ALA A 139 14.10 7.64 -26.56
CA ALA A 139 14.73 8.02 -25.31
C ALA A 139 14.53 9.52 -24.99
N ASN A 140 14.12 9.81 -23.76
CA ASN A 140 13.71 11.10 -23.21
C ASN A 140 12.32 11.62 -23.61
N ASP A 141 11.54 10.83 -24.35
CA ASP A 141 10.13 11.16 -24.59
C ASP A 141 9.25 10.80 -23.40
N THR A 142 8.17 11.55 -23.23
CA THR A 142 7.10 11.19 -22.28
C THR A 142 6.29 10.02 -22.82
N ILE A 143 6.01 9.04 -21.97
CA ILE A 143 5.24 7.83 -22.32
C ILE A 143 3.94 7.72 -21.52
N ASN A 144 3.41 8.84 -21.01
CA ASN A 144 2.20 8.88 -20.18
C ASN A 144 0.98 8.20 -20.82
N ASP A 145 0.89 8.24 -22.15
CA ASP A 145 -0.15 7.57 -22.95
C ASP A 145 -0.03 6.03 -22.92
N LEU A 146 1.14 5.50 -22.55
CA LEU A 146 1.40 4.06 -22.38
C LEU A 146 1.29 3.60 -20.93
N ILE A 147 1.00 4.48 -19.98
CA ILE A 147 0.99 4.15 -18.56
C ILE A 147 -0.45 3.98 -18.06
N LEU A 148 -0.68 2.84 -17.43
CA LEU A 148 -1.86 2.53 -16.63
C LEU A 148 -1.55 2.78 -15.16
N ALA A 149 -2.36 3.60 -14.49
CA ALA A 149 -2.41 3.68 -13.05
C ALA A 149 -3.24 2.48 -12.54
N LYS A 150 -2.62 1.65 -11.71
CA LYS A 150 -3.30 0.52 -11.05
C LYS A 150 -4.10 1.06 -9.88
N GLY A 151 -5.41 0.86 -9.96
CA GLY A 151 -6.32 1.18 -8.87
C GLY A 151 -5.98 0.40 -7.59
N PHE A 152 -6.30 0.97 -6.44
CA PHE A 152 -6.19 0.27 -5.16
C PHE A 152 -7.50 -0.43 -4.84
N TYR A 153 -7.40 -1.65 -4.31
CA TYR A 153 -8.56 -2.49 -4.02
C TYR A 153 -9.42 -2.64 -5.30
N ASN A 154 -10.74 -2.67 -5.26
CA ASN A 154 -11.56 -3.02 -6.44
C ASN A 154 -11.68 -1.90 -7.52
N GLN A 155 -10.70 -1.01 -7.62
CA GLN A 155 -10.63 -0.01 -8.66
C GLN A 155 -10.07 -0.62 -9.95
N GLU A 156 -10.72 -0.35 -11.08
CA GLU A 156 -10.21 -0.76 -12.38
C GLU A 156 -8.93 0.00 -12.73
N ASP A 157 -8.10 -0.62 -13.56
CA ASP A 157 -6.93 0.04 -14.10
C ASP A 157 -7.37 1.11 -15.10
N GLU A 158 -6.76 2.28 -15.02
CA GLU A 158 -7.09 3.39 -15.91
C GLU A 158 -5.81 4.01 -16.47
N TYR A 159 -5.86 4.54 -17.69
CA TYR A 159 -4.74 5.30 -18.25
C TYR A 159 -4.42 6.50 -17.35
N LEU A 160 -3.13 6.74 -17.12
CA LEU A 160 -2.62 7.72 -16.16
C LEU A 160 -3.23 9.11 -16.36
N GLN A 161 -3.40 9.53 -17.61
CA GLN A 161 -4.00 10.83 -17.92
C GLN A 161 -5.44 10.95 -17.40
N ASN A 162 -6.26 9.91 -17.55
CA ASN A 162 -7.63 9.94 -17.06
C ASN A 162 -7.68 9.81 -15.54
N TYR A 163 -6.82 8.97 -14.96
CA TYR A 163 -6.67 8.83 -13.51
C TYR A 163 -6.40 10.19 -12.84
N LEU A 164 -5.49 10.99 -13.41
CA LEU A 164 -5.15 12.33 -12.89
C LEU A 164 -6.29 13.35 -13.04
N ILE A 165 -7.18 13.19 -14.03
CA ILE A 165 -8.35 14.06 -14.21
C ILE A 165 -9.46 13.70 -13.22
N ASN A 166 -9.64 12.41 -12.96
CA ASN A 166 -10.75 11.88 -12.16
C ASN A 166 -10.45 11.91 -10.65
N ASP A 167 -9.18 11.78 -10.25
CA ASP A 167 -8.80 11.80 -8.85
C ASP A 167 -8.85 13.21 -8.28
N THR A 168 -9.86 13.45 -7.43
CA THR A 168 -10.05 14.72 -6.72
C THR A 168 -9.71 14.60 -5.24
N THR A 169 -9.23 13.44 -4.80
CA THR A 169 -9.02 13.11 -3.40
C THR A 169 -7.59 13.43 -2.95
N ASN A 170 -7.39 13.48 -1.64
CA ASN A 170 -6.03 13.46 -1.08
C ASN A 170 -5.43 12.08 -1.27
N ILE A 171 -4.10 12.01 -1.38
CA ILE A 171 -3.39 10.74 -1.52
C ILE A 171 -3.72 9.87 -0.30
N GLN A 172 -4.39 8.73 -0.53
CA GLN A 172 -4.84 7.84 0.56
C GLN A 172 -3.76 6.87 1.03
N LEU A 173 -2.86 6.48 0.12
CA LEU A 173 -1.80 5.51 0.39
C LEU A 173 -0.45 6.10 -0.02
N PRO A 174 0.63 5.80 0.71
CA PRO A 174 1.97 6.30 0.42
C PRO A 174 2.61 5.58 -0.77
N ALA A 175 1.83 5.20 -1.78
CA ALA A 175 2.30 4.61 -3.02
C ALA A 175 1.29 4.81 -4.15
N ILE A 176 1.78 4.78 -5.38
CA ILE A 176 0.96 4.54 -6.58
C ILE A 176 1.69 3.55 -7.48
N LYS A 177 0.94 2.68 -8.13
CA LYS A 177 1.50 1.64 -9.00
C LYS A 177 1.19 1.95 -10.45
N LEU A 178 2.23 1.96 -11.27
CA LEU A 178 2.22 2.28 -12.69
C LEU A 178 2.55 1.01 -13.48
N LEU A 179 1.79 0.71 -14.53
CA LEU A 179 2.07 -0.39 -15.43
C LEU A 179 2.17 0.14 -16.86
N VAL A 180 3.19 -0.27 -17.60
CA VAL A 180 3.25 -0.01 -19.03
C VAL A 180 2.29 -0.95 -19.77
N ASP A 181 1.46 -0.42 -20.67
CA ASP A 181 0.36 -1.13 -21.35
C ASP A 181 0.84 -2.13 -22.43
N ARG A 182 2.10 -2.02 -22.85
CA ARG A 182 2.74 -2.95 -23.78
C ARG A 182 4.22 -3.09 -23.50
N LYS A 183 4.85 -4.09 -24.11
CA LYS A 183 6.30 -4.27 -23.99
C LYS A 183 7.08 -3.33 -24.93
N PRO A 184 8.32 -2.96 -24.58
CA PRO A 184 9.22 -2.29 -25.51
C PRO A 184 9.45 -3.13 -26.77
N THR A 185 9.67 -2.46 -27.91
CA THR A 185 9.89 -3.10 -29.22
C THR A 185 11.25 -2.83 -29.83
N LEU A 186 11.90 -1.71 -29.48
CA LEU A 186 13.24 -1.35 -29.98
C LEU A 186 14.35 -1.70 -28.99
N ASP A 187 14.19 -1.36 -27.72
CA ASP A 187 15.12 -1.74 -26.65
C ASP A 187 14.36 -2.44 -25.51
N GLU A 188 14.68 -3.71 -25.26
CA GLU A 188 14.08 -4.48 -24.15
C GLU A 188 14.45 -3.90 -22.77
N ASN A 189 15.49 -3.07 -22.69
CA ASN A 189 15.83 -2.36 -21.45
C ASN A 189 14.77 -1.30 -21.14
N TYR A 190 14.04 -1.53 -20.06
CA TYR A 190 13.06 -0.61 -19.54
C TYR A 190 13.65 0.14 -18.35
N LYS A 191 13.82 1.45 -18.53
CA LYS A 191 14.26 2.38 -17.51
C LYS A 191 13.54 3.70 -17.70
N VAL A 192 12.97 4.24 -16.62
CA VAL A 192 12.15 5.45 -16.69
C VAL A 192 12.54 6.46 -15.63
N LYS A 193 12.36 7.74 -15.94
CA LYS A 193 12.32 8.82 -14.96
C LYS A 193 10.85 9.13 -14.66
N VAL A 194 10.50 9.19 -13.38
CA VAL A 194 9.15 9.59 -12.94
C VAL A 194 9.28 10.92 -12.21
N ILE A 195 8.37 11.85 -12.53
CA ILE A 195 8.21 13.14 -11.89
C ILE A 195 6.78 13.21 -11.35
N VAL A 196 6.63 13.45 -10.05
CA VAL A 196 5.35 13.60 -9.36
C VAL A 196 5.25 15.04 -8.86
N GLU A 197 4.14 15.69 -9.20
CA GLU A 197 3.81 17.04 -8.75
C GLU A 197 2.58 16.97 -7.83
N LEU A 198 2.69 17.58 -6.66
CA LEU A 198 1.61 17.63 -5.68
C LEU A 198 0.86 18.97 -5.76
N SER A 199 -0.40 18.98 -5.33
CA SER A 199 -1.23 20.19 -5.24
C SER A 199 -0.66 21.28 -4.33
N THR A 200 0.25 20.92 -3.42
CA THR A 200 1.01 21.83 -2.54
C THR A 200 2.12 22.58 -3.30
N GLY A 201 2.44 22.18 -4.53
CA GLY A 201 3.54 22.72 -5.34
C GLY A 201 4.85 21.95 -5.18
N GLU A 202 4.87 20.91 -4.36
CA GLU A 202 6.03 20.04 -4.17
C GLU A 202 6.25 19.12 -5.37
N ILE A 203 7.51 18.91 -5.72
CA ILE A 203 7.90 18.10 -6.88
C ILE A 203 8.93 17.06 -6.45
N TYR A 204 8.59 15.80 -6.68
CA TYR A 204 9.45 14.66 -6.42
C TYR A 204 9.83 14.00 -7.74
N GLN A 205 11.11 13.69 -7.94
CA GLN A 205 11.57 13.02 -9.14
C GLN A 205 12.62 11.96 -8.81
N ASN A 206 12.56 10.84 -9.51
CA ASN A 206 13.57 9.79 -9.38
C ASN A 206 13.67 8.98 -10.67
N VAL A 207 14.72 8.17 -10.79
CA VAL A 207 14.99 7.30 -11.93
C VAL A 207 14.92 5.85 -11.48
N SER A 208 14.18 5.02 -12.20
CA SER A 208 14.05 3.61 -11.87
C SER A 208 15.37 2.88 -12.11
N GLU A 209 15.55 1.77 -11.41
CA GLU A 209 16.52 0.77 -11.84
C GLU A 209 16.17 0.24 -13.23
N SER A 210 17.19 -0.11 -14.01
CA SER A 210 17.01 -0.70 -15.33
C SER A 210 16.56 -2.16 -15.16
N ILE A 211 15.56 -2.59 -15.91
CA ILE A 211 15.12 -3.99 -16.01
C ILE A 211 14.97 -4.37 -17.48
N ILE A 212 14.76 -5.66 -17.78
CA ILE A 212 14.54 -6.15 -19.14
C ILE A 212 13.12 -6.72 -19.25
N ILE A 213 12.29 -6.16 -20.14
CA ILE A 213 10.90 -6.61 -20.38
C ILE A 213 10.84 -7.30 -21.75
N ARG A 214 10.43 -8.58 -21.78
CA ARG A 214 10.40 -9.44 -22.99
C ARG A 214 9.01 -9.86 -23.44
#